data_AF-A0A132PIT3-F1
#
_entry.id   AF-A0A132PIT3-F1
#
_cell.length_a   1.000
_cell.length_b   1.000
_cell.length_c   1.000
_cell.angle_alpha   90.00
_cell.angle_beta   90.00
_cell.angle_gamma   90.00
#
_symmetry.space_group_name_H-M   'P 1'
#
loop_
_entity.id
_entity.type
_entity.pdbx_description
1 polymer ?
#
loop_
_entity_poly.entity_id
_entity_poly.type
_entity_poly.pdbx_seq_one_letter_code
_entity_poly.pdbx_strand_id
1 'polypeptide(L)'
;MDLQPYVEAVRHELAVAAAAGGADAEALAQRLTAPLESALRLALLEALSEAAEQITRELAPGSVEVRLRGRDPEFTVENAPPEATTSVAPEMDDDGGGTWRVTLRLPESLRTNVDAAARRDGVSVNAWLVRAVGSALRGPLQPPHSTDKTFSGWVR
;
A
#
# COMPACT_ATOMS: atom_id res chain seq x y z
N MET A 1 -4.30 -16.16 14.44
CA MET A 1 -4.09 -16.74 15.77
C MET A 1 -5.28 -17.63 16.07
N ASP A 2 -5.03 -18.89 16.39
CA ASP A 2 -6.09 -19.83 16.73
C ASP A 2 -6.51 -19.64 18.20
N LEU A 3 -7.79 -19.31 18.42
CA LEU A 3 -8.37 -19.14 19.76
C LEU A 3 -8.92 -20.44 20.35
N GLN A 4 -9.10 -21.50 19.56
CA GLN A 4 -9.66 -22.77 20.03
C GLN A 4 -8.90 -23.38 21.21
N PRO A 5 -7.55 -23.40 21.25
CA PRO A 5 -6.83 -24.00 22.38
C PRO A 5 -7.12 -23.30 23.72
N TYR A 6 -7.26 -21.96 23.71
CA TYR A 6 -7.56 -21.18 24.91
C TYR A 6 -8.99 -21.43 25.40
N VAL A 7 -9.93 -21.53 24.47
CA VAL A 7 -11.32 -21.85 24.80
C VAL A 7 -11.44 -23.27 25.33
N GLU A 8 -10.74 -24.23 24.72
CA GLU A 8 -10.76 -25.63 25.17
C GLU A 8 -10.13 -25.79 26.55
N ALA A 9 -9.06 -25.06 26.86
CA ALA A 9 -8.46 -25.05 28.18
C ALA A 9 -9.48 -24.61 29.25
N VAL A 10 -10.22 -23.52 29.02
CA VAL A 10 -11.24 -23.06 29.97
C VAL A 10 -12.39 -24.05 30.10
N ARG A 11 -12.82 -24.70 29.00
CA ARG A 11 -13.83 -25.76 29.03
C ARG A 11 -13.36 -26.95 29.87
N HIS A 12 -12.11 -27.36 29.70
CA HIS A 12 -11.52 -28.46 30.47
C HIS A 12 -11.49 -28.14 31.96
N GLU A 13 -11.00 -26.96 32.33
CA GLU A 13 -10.96 -26.50 33.73
C GLU A 13 -12.36 -26.42 34.35
N LEU A 14 -13.36 -25.94 33.59
CA LEU A 14 -14.74 -25.92 34.04
C LEU A 14 -15.27 -27.34 34.31
N ALA A 15 -14.96 -28.30 33.45
CA ALA A 15 -15.37 -29.69 33.64
C ALA A 15 -14.70 -30.33 34.87
N VAL A 16 -13.40 -30.08 35.06
CA VAL A 16 -12.65 -30.55 36.24
C VAL A 16 -13.23 -29.97 37.53
N ALA A 17 -13.52 -28.67 37.56
CA ALA A 17 -14.13 -28.01 38.71
C ALA A 17 -15.55 -28.52 38.98
N ALA A 18 -16.34 -28.75 37.93
CA ALA A 18 -17.70 -29.25 38.05
C ALA A 18 -17.76 -30.69 38.59
N ALA A 19 -16.81 -31.54 38.21
CA ALA A 19 -16.72 -32.92 38.71
C ALA A 19 -16.53 -32.98 40.24
N ALA A 20 -15.80 -32.03 40.81
CA ALA A 20 -15.66 -31.91 42.27
C ALA A 20 -16.96 -31.44 42.96
N GLY A 21 -17.88 -30.82 42.23
CA GLY A 21 -19.15 -30.29 42.73
C GLY A 21 -20.33 -31.27 42.71
N GLY A 22 -20.13 -32.49 42.19
CA GLY A 22 -21.15 -33.52 42.09
C GLY A 22 -22.05 -33.42 40.84
N ALA A 23 -23.00 -34.35 40.71
CA ALA A 23 -23.77 -34.57 39.48
C ALA A 23 -24.57 -33.34 39.00
N ASP A 24 -25.11 -32.53 39.92
CA ASP A 24 -25.85 -31.31 39.56
C ASP A 24 -24.93 -30.24 38.95
N ALA A 25 -23.71 -30.11 39.48
CA ALA A 25 -22.69 -29.19 38.97
C ALA A 25 -22.18 -29.63 37.60
N GLU A 26 -21.90 -30.92 37.41
CA GLU A 26 -21.55 -31.49 36.10
C GLU A 26 -22.66 -31.26 35.06
N ALA A 27 -23.92 -31.53 35.43
CA ALA A 27 -25.06 -31.32 34.55
C ALA A 27 -25.22 -29.83 34.17
N LEU A 28 -24.94 -28.91 35.10
CA LEU A 28 -24.94 -27.47 34.81
C LEU A 28 -23.80 -27.09 33.87
N ALA A 29 -22.58 -27.54 34.13
CA ALA A 29 -21.41 -27.25 33.30
C ALA A 29 -21.61 -27.75 31.86
N GLN A 30 -22.17 -28.94 31.69
CA GLN A 30 -22.48 -29.49 30.37
C GLN A 30 -23.46 -28.61 29.58
N ARG A 31 -24.48 -28.04 30.24
CA ARG A 31 -25.43 -27.12 29.61
C ARG A 31 -24.83 -25.75 29.28
N LEU A 32 -23.90 -25.27 30.09
CA LEU A 32 -23.26 -23.97 29.92
C LEU A 32 -22.12 -23.98 28.88
N THR A 33 -21.57 -25.15 28.58
CA THR A 33 -20.39 -25.28 27.73
C THR A 33 -20.54 -24.61 26.35
N ALA A 34 -21.62 -24.92 25.62
CA ALA A 34 -21.87 -24.36 24.28
C ALA A 34 -22.12 -22.83 24.27
N PRO A 35 -22.99 -22.26 25.13
CA PRO A 35 -23.16 -20.81 25.17
C PRO A 35 -21.92 -20.06 25.68
N LEU A 36 -21.12 -20.68 26.56
CA LEU A 36 -19.91 -20.06 27.12
C LEU A 36 -18.77 -19.98 26.10
N GLU A 37 -18.68 -20.91 25.14
CA GLU A 37 -17.69 -20.86 24.05
C GLU A 37 -17.79 -19.55 23.24
N SER A 38 -19.01 -19.17 22.85
CA SER A 38 -19.22 -17.96 22.05
C SER A 38 -18.90 -16.70 22.85
N ALA A 39 -19.30 -16.65 24.13
CA ALA A 39 -19.02 -15.53 25.01
C ALA A 39 -17.52 -15.37 25.29
N LEU A 40 -16.81 -16.48 25.56
CA LEU A 40 -15.38 -16.47 25.83
C LEU A 40 -14.59 -16.02 24.60
N ARG A 41 -14.96 -16.49 23.41
CA ARG A 41 -14.31 -16.06 22.16
C ARG A 41 -14.49 -14.56 21.94
N LEU A 42 -15.70 -14.03 22.16
CA LEU A 42 -15.95 -12.60 22.03
C LEU A 42 -15.11 -11.79 23.02
N ALA A 43 -15.08 -12.19 24.30
CA ALA A 43 -14.28 -11.52 25.33
C ALA A 43 -12.78 -11.52 25.00
N LEU A 44 -12.25 -12.63 24.44
CA LEU A 44 -10.86 -12.68 23.98
C LEU A 44 -10.61 -11.71 22.82
N LEU A 45 -11.53 -11.60 21.86
CA LEU A 45 -11.40 -10.65 20.74
C LEU A 45 -11.43 -9.19 21.21
N GLU A 46 -12.31 -8.87 22.16
CA GLU A 46 -12.38 -7.54 22.79
C GLU A 46 -11.06 -7.20 23.50
N ALA A 47 -10.56 -8.13 24.33
CA ALA A 47 -9.29 -7.96 25.05
C ALA A 47 -8.09 -7.79 24.10
N LEU A 48 -8.02 -8.55 23.01
CA LEU A 48 -6.95 -8.42 22.00
C LEU A 48 -7.03 -7.08 21.26
N SER A 49 -8.24 -6.58 21.01
CA SER A 49 -8.45 -5.29 20.35
C SER A 49 -8.01 -4.13 21.25
N GLU A 50 -8.40 -4.17 22.53
CA GLU A 50 -7.96 -3.18 23.54
C GLU A 50 -6.43 -3.19 23.71
N ALA A 51 -5.83 -4.38 23.76
CA ALA A 51 -4.38 -4.52 23.83
C ALA A 51 -3.68 -3.92 22.59
N ALA A 52 -4.22 -4.12 21.40
CA ALA A 52 -3.68 -3.56 20.17
C ALA A 52 -3.74 -2.01 20.15
N GLU A 53 -4.83 -1.43 20.65
CA GLU A 53 -4.95 0.03 20.81
C GLU A 53 -3.91 0.57 21.78
N GLN A 54 -3.69 -0.11 22.91
CA GLN A 54 -2.70 0.31 23.89
C GLN A 54 -1.29 0.26 23.27
N ILE A 55 -0.94 -0.83 22.59
CA ILE A 55 0.37 -0.98 21.93
C ILE A 55 0.54 0.09 20.84
N THR A 56 -0.50 0.37 20.06
CA THR A 56 -0.46 1.40 19.01
C THR A 56 -0.12 2.79 19.56
N ARG A 57 -0.63 3.15 20.75
CA ARG A 57 -0.29 4.42 21.39
C ARG A 57 1.19 4.50 21.79
N GLU A 58 1.78 3.37 22.15
CA GLU A 58 3.20 3.29 22.57
C GLU A 58 4.16 3.13 21.37
N LEU A 59 3.69 2.60 20.23
CA LEU A 59 4.51 2.25 19.07
C LEU A 59 4.71 3.37 18.04
N ALA A 60 4.14 4.57 18.26
CA ALA A 60 4.18 5.67 17.30
C ALA A 60 5.62 5.96 16.76
N PRO A 61 5.79 6.17 15.45
CA PRO A 61 4.76 6.39 14.43
C PRO A 61 4.12 5.11 13.85
N GLY A 62 4.53 3.91 14.27
CA GLY A 62 3.90 2.66 13.85
C GLY A 62 2.59 2.36 14.59
N SER A 63 1.79 1.45 14.03
CA SER A 63 0.53 0.96 14.63
C SER A 63 0.47 -0.56 14.62
N VAL A 64 -0.36 -1.10 15.51
CA VAL A 64 -0.68 -2.53 15.58
C VAL A 64 -2.17 -2.69 15.46
N GLU A 65 -2.63 -3.42 14.44
CA GLU A 65 -4.03 -3.70 14.20
C GLU A 65 -4.35 -5.18 14.37
N VAL A 66 -5.58 -5.49 14.77
CA VAL A 66 -6.11 -6.87 14.78
C VAL A 66 -7.04 -7.04 13.59
N ARG A 67 -6.66 -7.93 12.67
CA ARG A 67 -7.46 -8.29 11.48
C ARG A 67 -8.04 -9.67 11.64
N LEU A 68 -9.31 -9.85 11.30
CA LEU A 68 -9.94 -11.17 11.32
C LEU A 68 -9.78 -11.87 9.96
N ARG A 69 -9.23 -13.08 9.97
CA ARG A 69 -9.29 -14.01 8.84
C ARG A 69 -10.26 -15.14 9.19
N GLY A 70 -11.48 -15.03 8.68
CA GLY A 70 -12.56 -15.92 9.10
C GLY A 70 -12.90 -15.69 10.58
N ARG A 71 -12.49 -16.63 11.45
CA ARG A 71 -12.70 -16.56 12.92
C ARG A 71 -11.42 -16.36 13.71
N ASP A 72 -10.29 -16.25 13.03
CA ASP A 72 -8.97 -16.22 13.64
C ASP A 72 -8.39 -14.80 13.55
N PRO A 73 -8.10 -14.14 14.70
CA PRO A 73 -7.49 -12.83 14.72
C PRO A 73 -6.01 -12.88 14.35
N GLU A 74 -5.53 -11.94 13.56
CA GLU A 74 -4.13 -11.77 13.17
C GLU A 74 -3.67 -10.35 13.50
N PHE A 75 -2.51 -10.22 14.14
CA PHE A 75 -1.90 -8.92 14.36
C PHE A 75 -1.15 -8.49 13.10
N THR A 76 -1.42 -7.28 12.64
CA THR A 76 -0.66 -6.62 11.57
C THR A 76 0.03 -5.41 12.18
N VAL A 77 1.34 -5.30 11.96
CA VAL A 77 2.11 -4.14 12.40
C VAL A 77 2.36 -3.27 11.18
N GLU A 78 1.83 -2.06 11.20
CA GLU A 78 2.13 -1.06 10.18
C GLU A 78 3.25 -0.17 10.71
N ASN A 79 4.41 -0.26 10.07
CA ASN A 79 5.45 0.71 10.32
C ASN A 79 5.12 1.94 9.47
N ALA A 80 5.07 3.13 10.10
CA ALA A 80 4.96 4.34 9.31
C ALA A 80 6.10 4.36 8.28
N PRO A 81 5.79 4.68 7.00
CA PRO A 81 6.85 5.00 6.06
C PRO A 81 7.72 6.10 6.69
N PRO A 82 9.05 6.07 6.50
CA PRO A 82 9.92 7.11 7.04
C PRO A 82 9.32 8.45 6.64
N GLU A 83 9.07 9.33 7.62
CA GLU A 83 8.48 10.66 7.40
C GLU A 83 9.21 11.36 6.24
N ALA A 84 8.64 11.27 5.04
CA ALA A 84 8.83 12.31 4.05
C ALA A 84 8.03 13.47 4.62
N THR A 85 8.73 14.45 5.20
CA THR A 85 8.16 15.70 5.71
C THR A 85 7.00 16.14 4.82
N THR A 86 5.78 16.07 5.36
CA THR A 86 4.56 16.41 4.65
C THR A 86 4.58 17.91 4.31
N SER A 87 5.15 18.26 3.16
CA SER A 87 4.69 19.42 2.41
C SER A 87 3.37 18.99 1.78
N VAL A 88 2.28 19.64 2.17
CA VAL A 88 0.93 19.39 1.66
C VAL A 88 0.95 19.43 0.12
N ALA A 89 0.78 18.28 -0.51
CA ALA A 89 0.46 18.16 -1.93
C ALA A 89 -0.45 16.93 -2.13
N PRO A 90 -1.55 17.04 -2.88
CA PRO A 90 -2.55 15.98 -2.97
C PRO A 90 -2.05 14.79 -3.79
N GLU A 91 -2.64 13.64 -3.44
CA GLU A 91 -2.46 12.26 -3.88
C GLU A 91 -2.13 12.04 -5.37
N MET A 92 -1.41 10.96 -5.66
CA MET A 92 -1.77 9.98 -6.70
C MET A 92 -0.81 8.77 -6.68
N ASP A 93 -1.37 7.57 -6.50
CA ASP A 93 -0.79 6.25 -6.75
C ASP A 93 -0.26 6.08 -8.18
N ASP A 94 0.78 5.26 -8.36
CA ASP A 94 0.74 4.00 -9.12
C ASP A 94 2.15 3.38 -9.25
N ASP A 95 2.29 2.10 -8.87
CA ASP A 95 3.53 1.33 -8.93
C ASP A 95 3.44 0.29 -10.07
N GLY A 96 4.34 0.40 -11.06
CA GLY A 96 4.42 -0.55 -12.19
C GLY A 96 4.87 0.08 -13.51
N GLY A 97 6.17 0.38 -13.64
CA GLY A 97 6.71 1.10 -14.81
C GLY A 97 6.50 2.62 -14.72
N GLY A 98 6.55 3.13 -13.49
CA GLY A 98 5.97 4.39 -13.06
C GLY A 98 6.43 5.60 -13.87
N THR A 99 5.45 6.33 -14.40
CA THR A 99 5.70 7.66 -14.94
C THR A 99 6.07 8.58 -13.78
N TRP A 100 7.29 9.13 -13.78
CA TRP A 100 7.68 10.13 -12.79
C TRP A 100 6.90 11.43 -13.01
N ARG A 101 6.16 11.86 -12.00
CA ARG A 101 5.36 13.10 -12.05
C ARG A 101 6.27 14.32 -11.86
N VAL A 102 6.19 15.27 -12.79
CA VAL A 102 6.98 16.51 -12.78
C VAL A 102 6.06 17.72 -12.96
N THR A 103 6.20 18.72 -12.09
CA THR A 103 5.53 20.03 -12.23
C THR A 103 6.43 21.00 -12.99
N LEU A 104 6.06 21.37 -14.22
CA LEU A 104 6.81 22.29 -15.07
C LEU A 104 6.12 23.67 -15.16
N ARG A 105 6.86 24.75 -14.90
CA ARG A 105 6.40 26.12 -15.13
C ARG A 105 6.97 26.63 -16.45
N LEU A 106 6.10 26.78 -17.46
CA LEU A 106 6.47 27.33 -18.76
C LEU A 106 6.15 28.84 -18.83
N PRO A 107 7.05 29.66 -19.40
CA PRO A 107 6.72 31.01 -19.86
C PRO A 107 5.50 30.99 -20.79
N GLU A 108 4.67 32.03 -20.72
CA GLU A 108 3.43 32.13 -21.50
C GLU A 108 3.66 32.01 -23.01
N SER A 109 4.78 32.56 -23.51
CA SER A 109 5.19 32.46 -24.91
C SER A 109 5.45 31.02 -25.37
N LEU A 110 5.86 30.12 -24.48
CA LEU A 110 6.13 28.73 -24.82
C LEU A 110 4.87 27.87 -24.79
N ARG A 111 3.91 28.16 -23.90
CA ARG A 111 2.64 27.42 -23.82
C ARG A 111 1.89 27.47 -25.16
N THR A 112 1.75 28.64 -25.75
CA THR A 112 1.03 28.81 -27.04
C THR A 112 1.65 27.99 -28.16
N ASN A 113 2.99 27.95 -28.23
CA ASN A 113 3.71 27.19 -29.24
C ASN A 113 3.57 25.67 -29.04
N VAL A 114 3.61 25.20 -27.79
CA VAL A 114 3.41 23.79 -27.43
C VAL A 114 1.98 23.33 -27.76
N ASP A 115 0.98 24.12 -27.39
CA ASP A 115 -0.43 23.80 -27.68
C ASP A 115 -0.69 23.72 -29.19
N ALA A 116 -0.11 24.65 -29.97
CA ALA A 116 -0.23 24.63 -31.43
C ALA A 116 0.46 23.42 -32.06
N ALA A 117 1.64 23.01 -31.56
CA ALA A 117 2.37 21.85 -32.05
C ALA A 117 1.66 20.54 -31.73
N ALA A 118 1.14 20.38 -30.51
CA ALA A 118 0.37 19.20 -30.10
C ALA A 118 -0.92 19.05 -30.93
N ARG A 119 -1.63 20.16 -31.20
CA ARG A 119 -2.82 20.17 -32.07
C ARG A 119 -2.50 19.76 -33.51
N ARG A 120 -1.39 20.27 -34.06
CA ARG A 120 -0.94 19.91 -35.42
C ARG A 120 -0.64 18.41 -35.53
N ASP A 121 -0.06 17.84 -34.48
CA ASP A 121 0.33 16.43 -34.42
C ASP A 121 -0.82 15.51 -33.97
N GLY A 122 -2.00 16.05 -33.66
CA GLY A 122 -3.18 15.29 -33.26
C GLY A 122 -3.03 14.54 -31.93
N VAL A 123 -2.14 14.99 -31.05
CA VAL A 123 -1.82 14.34 -29.76
C VAL A 123 -2.04 15.27 -28.58
N SER A 124 -2.10 14.71 -27.38
CA SER A 124 -2.14 15.52 -26.15
C SER A 124 -0.81 16.25 -25.93
N VAL A 125 -0.87 17.40 -25.24
CA VAL A 125 0.32 18.17 -24.86
C VAL A 125 1.31 17.31 -24.07
N ASN A 126 0.82 16.47 -23.15
CA ASN A 126 1.67 15.57 -22.38
C ASN A 126 2.40 14.56 -23.30
N ALA A 127 1.69 13.92 -24.23
CA ALA A 127 2.28 12.98 -25.17
C ALA A 127 3.29 13.67 -26.12
N TRP A 128 3.00 14.90 -26.54
CA TRP A 128 3.90 15.71 -27.34
C TRP A 128 5.19 16.08 -26.59
N LEU A 129 5.08 16.52 -25.33
CA LEU A 129 6.22 16.86 -24.47
C LEU A 129 7.09 15.64 -24.16
N VAL A 130 6.49 14.50 -23.82
CA VAL A 130 7.23 13.24 -23.58
C VAL A 130 8.01 12.83 -24.83
N ARG A 131 7.41 12.95 -26.03
CA ARG A 131 8.10 12.69 -27.30
C ARG A 131 9.23 13.67 -27.56
N ALA A 132 9.01 14.97 -27.34
CA ALA A 132 10.02 16.00 -27.52
C ALA A 132 11.24 15.76 -26.63
N VAL A 133 11.02 15.49 -25.33
CA VAL A 133 12.09 15.12 -24.38
C VAL A 133 12.79 13.83 -24.82
N GLY A 134 12.04 12.80 -25.20
CA GLY A 134 12.62 11.55 -25.70
C GLY A 134 13.43 11.70 -26.99
N SER A 135 13.12 12.70 -27.82
CA SER A 135 13.91 13.02 -29.02
C SER A 135 15.17 13.81 -28.70
N ALA A 136 15.09 14.76 -27.77
CA ALA A 136 16.23 15.56 -27.31
C ALA A 136 17.28 14.68 -26.59
N LEU A 137 16.82 13.72 -25.78
CA LEU A 137 17.69 12.79 -25.04
C LEU A 137 18.38 11.75 -25.93
N ARG A 138 17.84 11.42 -27.11
CA ARG A 138 18.49 10.52 -28.06
C ARG A 138 19.67 11.17 -28.79
N GLY A 139 19.88 12.48 -28.59
CA GLY A 139 20.88 13.27 -29.32
C GLY A 139 20.53 13.42 -30.81
N PRO A 140 21.18 14.35 -31.53
CA PRO A 140 21.13 14.30 -32.98
C PRO A 140 21.75 12.96 -33.41
N LEU A 141 21.03 12.17 -34.19
CA LEU A 141 21.67 11.11 -34.97
C LEU A 141 22.80 11.79 -35.73
N GLN A 142 24.04 11.47 -35.35
CA GLN A 142 25.20 11.87 -36.12
C GLN A 142 24.96 11.35 -37.54
N PRO A 143 24.84 12.22 -38.56
CA PRO A 143 24.67 11.74 -39.91
C PRO A 143 25.88 10.86 -40.25
N PRO A 144 25.69 9.72 -40.93
CA PRO A 144 26.84 8.95 -41.40
C PRO A 144 27.72 9.91 -42.21
N HIS A 145 29.00 9.91 -41.88
CA HIS A 145 30.02 10.61 -42.64
C HIS A 145 30.00 10.09 -44.08
N SER A 146 29.20 10.75 -44.93
CA SER A 146 29.30 10.59 -46.37
C SER A 146 30.63 11.19 -46.79
N THR A 147 31.59 10.31 -46.97
CA THR A 147 32.82 10.58 -47.69
C THR A 147 32.44 10.70 -49.16
N ASP A 148 31.97 11.88 -49.57
CA ASP A 148 31.92 12.21 -50.99
C ASP A 148 32.86 13.36 -51.32
N LYS A 149 33.89 12.94 -52.05
CA LYS A 149 34.86 13.77 -52.75
C LYS A 149 34.13 14.63 -53.77
N THR A 150 34.31 15.94 -53.70
CA THR A 150 34.14 16.78 -54.88
C THR A 150 35.30 17.74 -55.00
N PHE A 151 36.10 17.51 -56.03
CA PHE A 151 37.18 18.37 -56.48
C PHE A 151 36.61 19.26 -57.59
N SER A 152 36.63 20.58 -57.39
CA SER A 152 36.58 21.58 -58.46
C SER A 152 37.53 22.71 -58.02
N GLY A 153 38.55 23.14 -58.78
CA GLY A 153 38.71 23.19 -60.22
C GLY A 153 38.37 24.60 -60.69
N TRP A 154 39.28 25.56 -60.48
CA TRP A 154 39.14 26.93 -61.02
C TRP A 154 40.02 27.07 -62.27
N VAL A 155 39.40 27.49 -63.37
CA VAL A 155 40.11 27.93 -64.60
C VAL A 155 40.26 29.45 -64.52
N ARG A 156 41.45 29.94 -64.90
CA ARG A 156 41.83 31.36 -65.00
C ARG A 156 41.12 32.08 -66.12
#